data_AF-A0A9P5AX53-F1
#
_entry.id   AF-A0A9P5AX53-F1
#
_cell.length_a   1.000
_cell.length_b   1.000
_cell.length_c   1.000
_cell.angle_alpha   90.00
_cell.angle_beta   90.00
_cell.angle_gamma   90.00
#
_symmetry.space_group_name_H-M   'P 1'
#
loop_
_entity.id
_entity.type
_entity.pdbx_description
1 polymer ?
#
loop_
_entity_poly.entity_id
_entity_poly.type
_entity_poly.pdbx_seq_one_letter_code
_entity_poly.pdbx_strand_id
1 'polypeptide(L)'
;MANPRLYDLTTSQPRPHVSGISMSWTLPQIYRWESASEKQDEFSAAATPPNRWMVARVTRNAATNAGWVIESDVCRHIDDIDPSVDLMTDVAQYIRAPEKLTDERIIDLQGEYFLGEKRNLEGWAERSDSSTIVRIKPLKANSAGNILFADYQPHNPNVFSFHDPLDGIPAGTEIGYSVIGWHADINEDPWMGKPSNITHGQLLAQLNMVLDKAKMDQADVMKWTTS
;
A
#
# COMPACT_ATOMS: atom_id res chain seq x y z
N MET A 1 17.71 -25.00 -8.78
CA MET A 1 16.65 -24.85 -7.77
C MET A 1 15.49 -24.12 -8.43
N ALA A 2 14.27 -24.65 -8.37
CA ALA A 2 13.08 -23.96 -8.86
C ALA A 2 12.62 -22.93 -7.81
N ASN A 3 12.17 -21.75 -8.27
CA ASN A 3 11.68 -20.71 -7.36
C ASN A 3 10.34 -21.15 -6.75
N PRO A 4 10.21 -21.30 -5.42
CA PRO A 4 8.98 -21.76 -4.76
C PRO A 4 7.78 -20.85 -4.99
N ARG A 5 8.01 -19.57 -5.35
CA ARG A 5 6.92 -18.67 -5.71
C ARG A 5 6.25 -19.07 -7.01
N LEU A 6 7.02 -19.59 -7.97
CA LEU A 6 6.56 -19.93 -9.33
C LEU A 6 6.27 -21.42 -9.51
N TYR A 7 6.93 -22.28 -8.73
CA TYR A 7 6.85 -23.73 -8.84
C TYR A 7 6.54 -24.34 -7.48
N ASP A 8 5.67 -25.34 -7.48
CA ASP A 8 5.47 -26.19 -6.32
C ASP A 8 6.72 -27.05 -6.10
N LEU A 9 7.33 -26.94 -4.92
CA LEU A 9 8.55 -27.65 -4.58
C LEU A 9 8.38 -29.17 -4.51
N THR A 10 7.17 -29.64 -4.22
CA THR A 10 6.86 -31.07 -4.07
C THR A 10 6.64 -31.74 -5.42
N THR A 11 5.93 -31.07 -6.33
CA THR A 11 5.58 -31.62 -7.65
C THR A 11 6.51 -31.13 -8.76
N SER A 12 7.31 -30.09 -8.51
CA SER A 12 8.12 -29.37 -9.49
C SER A 12 7.32 -28.81 -10.68
N GLN A 13 6.01 -28.63 -10.51
CA GLN A 13 5.13 -28.06 -11.53
C GLN A 13 4.95 -26.55 -11.34
N PRO A 14 4.73 -25.78 -12.42
CA PRO A 14 4.35 -24.37 -12.30
C PRO A 14 3.07 -24.22 -11.49
N ARG A 15 3.02 -23.20 -10.64
CA ARG A 15 1.83 -22.81 -9.92
C ARG A 15 0.96 -21.97 -10.88
N PRO A 16 -0.24 -22.40 -11.24
CA PRO A 16 -1.04 -21.67 -12.24
C PRO A 16 -1.56 -20.33 -11.70
N HIS A 17 -1.92 -20.25 -10.42
CA HIS A 17 -2.53 -19.07 -9.81
C HIS A 17 -1.57 -17.89 -9.57
N VAL A 18 -0.25 -18.11 -9.72
CA VAL A 18 0.79 -17.06 -9.64
C VAL A 18 1.26 -16.60 -11.02
N SER A 19 0.74 -17.23 -12.08
CA SER A 19 0.97 -16.76 -13.44
C SER A 19 0.03 -15.60 -13.72
N GLY A 20 0.51 -14.54 -14.37
CA GLY A 20 -0.31 -13.36 -14.61
C GLY A 20 0.51 -12.09 -14.72
N ILE A 21 -0.15 -10.96 -14.42
CA ILE A 21 0.48 -9.64 -14.39
C ILE A 21 0.67 -9.22 -12.94
N SER A 22 1.92 -8.92 -12.59
CA SER A 22 2.26 -8.21 -11.36
C SER A 22 2.46 -6.74 -11.66
N MET A 23 1.76 -5.88 -10.92
CA MET A 23 1.92 -4.44 -10.98
C MET A 23 2.46 -3.93 -9.66
N SER A 24 3.40 -3.01 -9.72
CA SER A 24 3.86 -2.23 -8.56
C SER A 24 3.90 -0.77 -8.95
N TRP A 25 3.48 0.11 -8.06
CA TRP A 25 3.56 1.55 -8.28
C TRP A 25 4.51 2.19 -7.28
N THR A 26 5.30 3.12 -7.79
CA THR A 26 6.25 3.88 -6.99
C THR A 26 5.50 4.95 -6.21
N LEU A 27 5.56 4.90 -4.88
CA LEU A 27 4.98 5.96 -4.05
C LEU A 27 5.61 7.33 -4.37
N PRO A 28 4.90 8.45 -4.21
CA PRO A 28 5.53 9.77 -4.24
C PRO A 28 6.62 9.94 -3.16
N GLN A 29 7.59 10.82 -3.40
CA GLN A 29 8.72 11.05 -2.48
C GLN A 29 8.28 11.40 -1.07
N ILE A 30 7.17 12.13 -0.91
CA ILE A 30 6.63 12.57 0.38
C ILE A 30 6.31 11.41 1.34
N TYR A 31 6.08 10.21 0.81
CA TYR A 31 5.76 9.02 1.60
C TYR A 31 6.97 8.11 1.85
N ARG A 32 8.11 8.38 1.20
CA ARG A 32 9.36 7.62 1.35
C ARG A 32 10.44 8.38 2.10
N TRP A 33 10.34 9.70 2.15
CA TRP A 33 11.38 10.55 2.69
C TRP A 33 11.18 10.78 4.18
N GLU A 34 12.20 10.42 4.96
CA GLU A 34 12.33 10.78 6.36
C GLU A 34 13.50 11.75 6.48
N SER A 35 13.35 12.81 7.27
CA SER A 35 14.45 13.72 7.58
C SER A 35 14.81 13.65 9.06
N ALA A 36 16.10 13.49 9.33
CA ALA A 36 16.68 13.66 10.66
C ALA A 36 17.41 15.01 10.70
N SER A 37 17.05 15.86 11.66
CA SER A 37 17.81 17.06 11.99
C SER A 37 19.01 16.69 12.87
N GLU A 38 20.14 17.41 12.75
CA GLU A 38 21.29 17.27 13.66
C GLU A 38 20.95 17.65 15.10
N LYS A 39 19.85 18.40 15.31
CA LYS A 39 19.25 18.60 16.63
C LYS A 39 18.48 17.33 17.00
N GLN A 40 18.96 16.67 18.03
CA GLN A 40 18.62 15.32 18.50
C GLN A 40 17.12 15.02 18.74
N ASP A 41 16.22 16.00 18.58
CA ASP A 41 14.77 15.91 18.83
C ASP A 41 13.88 16.30 17.63
N GLU A 42 14.43 16.64 16.45
CA GLU A 42 13.63 16.94 15.24
C GLU A 42 13.79 15.82 14.19
N PHE A 43 13.11 14.70 14.42
CA PHE A 43 12.88 13.69 13.37
C PHE A 43 11.52 13.96 12.72
N SER A 44 11.50 14.26 11.43
CA SER A 44 10.26 14.30 10.66
C SER A 44 10.05 12.95 9.99
N ALA A 45 9.14 12.16 10.55
CA ALA A 45 8.70 10.92 9.93
C ALA A 45 8.04 11.20 8.58
N ALA A 46 8.16 10.25 7.65
CA ALA A 46 7.49 10.32 6.36
C ALA A 46 5.96 10.41 6.53
N ALA A 47 5.29 11.08 5.60
CA ALA A 47 3.83 11.08 5.55
C ALA A 47 3.31 9.63 5.39
N THR A 48 2.11 9.37 5.91
CA THR A 48 1.45 8.07 5.72
C THR A 48 1.00 7.97 4.26
N PRO A 49 1.39 6.92 3.51
CA PRO A 49 0.90 6.71 2.15
C PRO A 49 -0.59 6.33 2.15
N PRO A 50 -1.27 6.45 0.99
CA PRO A 50 -2.61 5.90 0.84
C PRO A 50 -2.66 4.43 1.25
N ASN A 51 -3.67 4.07 2.03
CA ASN A 51 -3.93 2.72 2.52
C ASN A 51 -5.10 2.03 1.80
N ARG A 52 -5.72 2.72 0.83
CA ARG A 52 -6.71 2.15 -0.08
C ARG A 52 -6.27 2.38 -1.51
N TRP A 53 -6.33 1.33 -2.32
CA TRP A 53 -6.07 1.42 -3.75
C TRP A 53 -7.15 0.70 -4.53
N MET A 54 -7.83 1.41 -5.42
CA MET A 54 -8.70 0.80 -6.41
C MET A 54 -7.85 0.46 -7.63
N VAL A 55 -7.85 -0.82 -8.00
CA VAL A 55 -7.24 -1.31 -9.23
C VAL A 55 -8.36 -1.72 -10.17
N ALA A 56 -8.39 -1.17 -11.37
CA ALA A 56 -9.35 -1.52 -12.41
C ALA A 56 -8.62 -2.09 -13.62
N ARG A 57 -8.91 -3.34 -13.98
CA ARG A 57 -8.55 -3.93 -15.27
C ARG A 57 -9.58 -3.50 -16.30
N VAL A 58 -9.10 -2.88 -17.38
CA VAL A 58 -9.91 -2.41 -18.49
C VAL A 58 -9.47 -3.13 -19.76
N THR A 59 -10.42 -3.68 -20.49
CA THR A 59 -10.22 -4.25 -21.82
C THR A 59 -11.22 -3.64 -22.80
N ARG A 60 -11.12 -4.00 -24.08
CA ARG A 60 -12.12 -3.61 -25.10
C ARG A 60 -13.47 -4.31 -24.92
N ASN A 61 -13.54 -5.38 -24.13
CA ASN A 61 -14.76 -6.10 -23.79
C ASN A 61 -15.13 -5.85 -22.32
N ALA A 62 -16.25 -5.19 -22.07
CA ALA A 62 -16.70 -4.90 -20.72
C ALA A 62 -16.92 -6.15 -19.85
N ALA A 63 -17.23 -7.31 -20.46
CA ALA A 63 -17.42 -8.56 -19.74
C ALA A 63 -16.14 -9.14 -19.11
N THR A 64 -14.97 -8.67 -19.52
CA THR A 64 -13.67 -9.09 -18.96
C THR A 64 -13.02 -8.00 -18.10
N ASN A 65 -13.68 -6.86 -17.93
CA ASN A 65 -13.28 -5.85 -16.95
C ASN A 65 -13.44 -6.41 -15.55
N ALA A 66 -12.55 -5.99 -14.66
CA ALA A 66 -12.60 -6.37 -13.26
C ALA A 66 -12.03 -5.24 -12.39
N GLY A 67 -12.46 -5.20 -11.14
CA GLY A 67 -12.04 -4.18 -10.19
C GLY A 67 -11.75 -4.80 -8.84
N TRP A 68 -10.78 -4.24 -8.15
CA TRP A 68 -10.38 -4.64 -6.81
C TRP A 68 -10.11 -3.43 -5.94
N VAL A 69 -10.31 -3.60 -4.64
CA VAL A 69 -9.79 -2.69 -3.61
C VAL A 69 -8.69 -3.41 -2.85
N ILE A 70 -7.54 -2.75 -2.76
CA ILE A 70 -6.41 -3.16 -1.94
C ILE A 70 -6.47 -2.40 -0.64
N GLU A 71 -6.49 -3.13 0.46
CA GLU A 71 -6.51 -2.60 1.82
C GLU A 71 -5.11 -2.81 2.43
N SER A 72 -4.23 -1.84 2.19
CA SER A 72 -2.79 -1.95 2.49
C SER A 72 -2.46 -2.00 3.98
N ASP A 73 -3.40 -1.58 4.84
CA ASP A 73 -3.24 -1.51 6.28
C ASP A 73 -3.84 -2.70 7.03
N VAL A 74 -4.53 -3.63 6.35
CA VAL A 74 -5.07 -4.83 7.01
C VAL A 74 -3.93 -5.75 7.41
N CYS A 75 -3.80 -5.99 8.71
CA CYS A 75 -2.88 -6.94 9.29
C CYS A 75 -3.64 -8.06 9.98
N ARG A 76 -3.30 -9.31 9.61
CA ARG A 76 -3.97 -10.52 10.09
C ARG A 76 -2.93 -11.52 10.58
N HIS A 77 -3.26 -12.22 11.66
CA HIS A 77 -2.49 -13.38 12.10
C HIS A 77 -2.69 -14.53 11.11
N ILE A 78 -1.73 -15.44 11.00
CA ILE A 78 -1.82 -16.60 10.09
C ILE A 78 -3.10 -17.43 10.30
N ASP A 79 -3.55 -17.54 11.56
CA ASP A 79 -4.77 -18.28 11.93
C ASP A 79 -6.07 -17.62 11.43
N ASP A 80 -6.04 -16.31 11.15
CA ASP A 80 -7.19 -15.53 10.68
C ASP A 80 -7.20 -15.37 9.16
N ILE A 81 -6.19 -15.89 8.45
CA ILE A 81 -6.08 -15.83 7.00
C ILE A 81 -6.79 -17.04 6.40
N ASP A 82 -7.67 -16.78 5.42
CA ASP A 82 -8.36 -17.84 4.69
C ASP A 82 -7.32 -18.79 4.03
N PRO A 83 -7.46 -20.12 4.17
CA PRO A 83 -6.50 -21.08 3.61
C PRO A 83 -6.31 -21.01 2.09
N SER A 84 -7.22 -20.36 1.36
CA SER A 84 -7.08 -20.11 -0.08
C SER A 84 -6.09 -18.98 -0.43
N VAL A 85 -5.69 -18.15 0.54
CA VAL A 85 -4.75 -17.06 0.33
C VAL A 85 -3.31 -17.61 0.23
N ASP A 86 -2.61 -17.24 -0.84
CA ASP A 86 -1.21 -17.61 -1.01
C ASP A 86 -0.29 -16.71 -0.17
N LEU A 87 0.21 -17.23 0.96
CA LEU A 87 1.11 -16.51 1.85
C LEU A 87 2.42 -16.03 1.19
N MET A 88 2.78 -16.56 0.01
CA MET A 88 4.01 -16.21 -0.70
C MET A 88 3.83 -15.10 -1.73
N THR A 89 2.59 -14.83 -2.17
CA THR A 89 2.30 -13.92 -3.30
C THR A 89 1.13 -12.96 -3.07
N ASP A 90 0.24 -13.23 -2.11
CA ASP A 90 -0.97 -12.41 -1.87
C ASP A 90 -0.91 -11.57 -0.60
N VAL A 91 0.12 -11.76 0.25
CA VAL A 91 0.26 -10.99 1.49
C VAL A 91 1.73 -10.74 1.83
N ALA A 92 1.99 -9.62 2.50
CA ALA A 92 3.33 -9.21 2.89
C ALA A 92 3.62 -9.62 4.33
N GLN A 93 4.77 -10.26 4.59
CA GLN A 93 5.18 -10.54 5.98
C GLN A 93 5.35 -9.23 6.75
N TYR A 94 4.85 -9.20 7.99
CA TYR A 94 4.88 -8.01 8.82
C TYR A 94 5.26 -8.34 10.25
N ILE A 95 6.14 -7.52 10.82
CA ILE A 95 6.50 -7.61 12.24
C ILE A 95 5.66 -6.58 12.97
N ARG A 96 4.70 -7.06 13.77
CA ARG A 96 3.79 -6.19 14.51
C ARG A 96 4.44 -5.75 15.82
N ALA A 97 4.58 -4.45 16.04
CA ALA A 97 5.06 -3.95 17.33
C ALA A 97 4.10 -4.39 18.47
N PRO A 98 4.61 -4.89 19.60
CA PRO A 98 3.78 -5.31 20.71
C PRO A 98 3.09 -4.09 21.35
N GLU A 99 1.80 -4.24 21.68
CA GLU A 99 1.04 -3.17 22.35
C GLU A 99 1.57 -2.86 23.75
N LYS A 100 2.15 -3.87 24.42
CA LYS A 100 2.75 -3.74 25.75
C LYS A 100 4.13 -4.37 25.76
N LEU A 101 5.17 -3.53 25.96
CA LEU A 101 6.56 -3.96 26.09
C LEU A 101 6.86 -4.77 27.37
N THR A 102 5.86 -4.99 28.22
CA THR A 102 5.97 -5.82 29.42
C THR A 102 5.25 -7.17 29.30
N ASP A 103 4.63 -7.50 28.17
CA ASP A 103 4.02 -8.83 27.98
C ASP A 103 5.12 -9.88 27.78
N GLU A 104 5.13 -10.93 28.60
CA GLU A 104 6.14 -11.99 28.51
C GLU A 104 6.07 -12.75 27.17
N ARG A 105 4.96 -12.64 26.43
CA ARG A 105 4.74 -13.25 25.11
C ARG A 105 5.10 -12.32 23.95
N ILE A 106 5.83 -11.23 24.19
CA ILE A 106 6.20 -10.22 23.18
C ILE A 106 6.77 -10.82 21.89
N ILE A 107 7.56 -11.89 21.99
CA ILE A 107 8.14 -12.54 20.80
C ILE A 107 7.05 -13.24 19.99
N ASP A 108 6.16 -13.97 20.66
CA ASP A 108 5.04 -14.68 20.02
C ASP A 108 4.03 -13.69 19.42
N LEU A 109 3.86 -12.52 20.04
CA LEU A 109 2.94 -11.46 19.59
C LEU A 109 3.45 -10.63 18.41
N GLN A 110 4.70 -10.82 17.99
CA GLN A 110 5.33 -10.07 16.89
C GLN A 110 5.34 -10.83 15.55
N GLY A 111 5.31 -12.17 15.61
CA GLY A 111 5.45 -13.06 14.46
C GLY A 111 4.13 -13.42 13.80
N GLU A 112 4.22 -14.09 12.64
CA GLU A 112 3.08 -14.71 11.95
C GLU A 112 1.96 -13.75 11.52
N TYR A 113 2.27 -12.45 11.46
CA TYR A 113 1.41 -11.42 10.93
C TYR A 113 1.72 -11.14 9.46
N PHE A 114 0.64 -10.93 8.70
CA PHE A 114 0.73 -10.55 7.31
C PHE A 114 -0.11 -9.31 7.03
N LEU A 115 0.45 -8.40 6.23
CA LEU A 115 -0.11 -7.13 5.83
C LEU A 115 -0.64 -7.21 4.39
N GLY A 116 -1.73 -6.50 4.14
CA GLY A 116 -2.34 -6.37 2.84
C GLY A 116 -3.49 -7.36 2.63
N GLU A 117 -4.51 -6.87 1.93
CA GLU A 117 -5.64 -7.68 1.50
C GLU A 117 -6.18 -7.15 0.17
N LYS A 118 -6.47 -8.05 -0.76
CA LYS A 118 -7.17 -7.78 -2.01
C LYS A 118 -8.61 -8.23 -1.88
N ARG A 119 -9.55 -7.36 -2.24
CA ARG A 119 -10.99 -7.68 -2.31
C ARG A 119 -11.56 -7.25 -3.64
N ASN A 120 -12.54 -7.99 -4.14
CA ASN A 120 -13.27 -7.57 -5.34
C ASN A 120 -13.98 -6.24 -5.08
N LEU A 121 -13.96 -5.34 -6.05
CA LEU A 121 -14.61 -4.04 -5.98
C LEU A 121 -16.14 -4.19 -5.90
N GLU A 122 -16.68 -5.19 -6.60
CA GLU A 122 -18.10 -5.52 -6.51
C GLU A 122 -18.43 -6.03 -5.10
N GLY A 123 -19.38 -5.36 -4.44
CA GLY A 123 -19.76 -5.68 -3.07
C GLY A 123 -18.73 -5.26 -2.01
N TRP A 124 -17.69 -4.52 -2.38
CA TRP A 124 -16.75 -3.97 -1.40
C TRP A 124 -17.44 -2.93 -0.51
N ALA A 125 -17.18 -3.04 0.78
CA ALA A 125 -17.55 -2.05 1.77
C ALA A 125 -16.39 -1.90 2.77
N GLU A 126 -16.15 -0.65 3.17
CA GLU A 126 -15.14 -0.32 4.16
C GLU A 126 -15.42 -1.03 5.49
N ARG A 127 -14.38 -1.64 6.08
CA ARG A 127 -14.47 -2.34 7.37
C ARG A 127 -13.66 -1.61 8.42
N SER A 128 -14.24 -1.43 9.60
CA SER A 128 -13.51 -0.96 10.76
C SER A 128 -12.66 -2.06 11.40
N ASP A 129 -11.81 -1.67 12.33
CA ASP A 129 -11.06 -2.59 13.20
C ASP A 129 -12.02 -3.56 13.92
N SER A 130 -11.59 -4.81 14.10
CA SER A 130 -12.32 -5.85 14.84
C SER A 130 -11.35 -6.82 15.50
N SER A 131 -11.85 -7.83 16.21
CA SER A 131 -11.00 -8.85 16.84
C SER A 131 -10.16 -9.67 15.85
N THR A 132 -10.57 -9.77 14.58
CA THR A 132 -9.89 -10.55 13.54
C THR A 132 -9.27 -9.69 12.43
N ILE A 133 -9.46 -8.37 12.49
CA ILE A 133 -8.94 -7.42 11.50
C ILE A 133 -8.30 -6.28 12.27
N VAL A 134 -6.97 -6.21 12.23
CA VAL A 134 -6.19 -5.14 12.84
C VAL A 134 -5.68 -4.22 11.74
N ARG A 135 -5.97 -2.92 11.80
CA ARG A 135 -5.42 -1.94 10.86
C ARG A 135 -4.11 -1.34 11.41
N ILE A 136 -3.05 -1.40 10.62
CA ILE A 136 -1.78 -0.74 10.96
C ILE A 136 -1.92 0.77 10.80
N LYS A 137 -1.77 1.49 11.90
CA LYS A 137 -1.86 2.95 11.96
C LYS A 137 -0.69 3.52 12.77
N PRO A 138 0.18 4.36 12.19
CA PRO A 138 0.24 4.72 10.77
C PRO A 138 0.90 3.61 9.92
N LEU A 139 0.37 3.35 8.73
CA LEU A 139 1.12 2.62 7.69
C LEU A 139 2.32 3.48 7.24
N LYS A 140 3.52 2.91 7.16
CA LYS A 140 4.69 3.62 6.58
C LYS A 140 5.38 2.78 5.53
N ALA A 141 5.98 3.45 4.54
CA ALA A 141 6.72 2.81 3.46
C ALA A 141 7.90 1.93 3.92
N ASN A 142 8.40 2.16 5.15
CA ASN A 142 9.53 1.45 5.78
C ASN A 142 9.14 0.68 7.06
N SER A 143 7.86 0.68 7.46
CA SER A 143 7.41 0.12 8.76
C SER A 143 7.47 -1.40 8.88
N ALA A 144 7.63 -2.13 7.77
CA ALA A 144 7.67 -3.60 7.77
C ALA A 144 9.04 -4.18 8.16
N GLY A 145 9.91 -3.41 8.82
CA GLY A 145 11.28 -3.82 9.15
C GLY A 145 12.18 -4.06 7.93
N ASN A 146 11.78 -3.54 6.77
CA ASN A 146 12.43 -3.77 5.49
C ASN A 146 12.51 -2.46 4.69
N ILE A 147 13.73 -2.00 4.42
CA ILE A 147 13.97 -0.73 3.71
C ILE A 147 13.54 -0.76 2.24
N LEU A 148 13.43 -1.95 1.63
CA LEU A 148 12.96 -2.14 0.26
C LEU A 148 11.46 -2.47 0.20
N PHE A 149 10.74 -2.33 1.33
CA PHE A 149 9.35 -2.75 1.42
C PHE A 149 8.49 -2.07 0.36
N ALA A 150 8.52 -0.75 0.23
CA ALA A 150 7.71 -0.04 -0.76
C ALA A 150 8.20 -0.17 -2.21
N ASP A 151 9.47 -0.55 -2.43
CA ASP A 151 10.10 -0.47 -3.75
C ASP A 151 10.29 -1.83 -4.43
N TYR A 152 10.12 -2.95 -3.71
CA TYR A 152 10.27 -4.30 -4.27
C TYR A 152 8.98 -5.10 -4.17
N GLN A 153 8.34 -5.35 -5.32
CA GLN A 153 7.03 -6.00 -5.43
C GLN A 153 6.87 -7.27 -4.57
N PRO A 154 7.83 -8.22 -4.53
CA PRO A 154 7.70 -9.43 -3.70
C PRO A 154 7.66 -9.19 -2.19
N HIS A 155 7.97 -7.97 -1.71
CA HIS A 155 7.89 -7.60 -0.30
C HIS A 155 6.57 -6.95 0.08
N ASN A 156 5.77 -6.50 -0.88
CA ASN A 156 4.56 -5.71 -0.60
C ASN A 156 3.29 -6.15 -1.37
N PRO A 157 3.07 -7.46 -1.64
CA PRO A 157 1.88 -7.91 -2.35
C PRO A 157 0.62 -7.46 -1.61
N ASN A 158 -0.32 -6.89 -2.37
CA ASN A 158 -1.56 -6.31 -1.87
C ASN A 158 -1.34 -5.22 -0.78
N VAL A 159 -0.21 -4.52 -0.84
CA VAL A 159 0.07 -3.30 -0.06
C VAL A 159 0.38 -2.12 -1.00
N PHE A 160 1.48 -2.19 -1.77
CA PHE A 160 1.86 -1.21 -2.80
C PHE A 160 2.05 -1.87 -4.18
N SER A 161 1.57 -3.11 -4.27
CA SER A 161 1.55 -3.88 -5.49
C SER A 161 0.31 -4.76 -5.55
N PHE A 162 0.08 -5.33 -6.72
CA PHE A 162 -1.10 -6.11 -7.04
C PHE A 162 -0.74 -7.20 -8.05
N HIS A 163 -1.37 -8.37 -7.89
CA HIS A 163 -1.27 -9.47 -8.84
C HIS A 163 -2.65 -9.82 -9.41
N ASP A 164 -2.74 -9.82 -10.75
CA ASP A 164 -3.86 -10.30 -11.52
C ASP A 164 -3.48 -11.62 -12.23
N PRO A 165 -4.10 -12.76 -11.86
CA PRO A 165 -3.81 -14.04 -12.50
C PRO A 165 -4.30 -14.13 -13.96
N LEU A 166 -5.06 -13.13 -14.44
CA LEU A 166 -5.69 -13.12 -15.77
C LEU A 166 -6.66 -14.28 -16.00
N ASP A 167 -7.27 -14.79 -14.92
CA ASP A 167 -8.27 -15.85 -15.00
C ASP A 167 -9.41 -15.47 -15.95
N GLY A 168 -9.71 -16.37 -16.88
CA GLY A 168 -10.78 -16.18 -17.87
C GLY A 168 -10.49 -15.16 -18.96
N ILE A 169 -9.25 -14.66 -19.08
CA ILE A 169 -8.86 -13.71 -20.13
C ILE A 169 -8.36 -14.46 -21.38
N PRO A 170 -8.99 -14.26 -22.56
CA PRO A 170 -8.53 -14.88 -23.79
C PRO A 170 -7.12 -14.42 -24.20
N ALA A 171 -6.34 -15.32 -24.78
CA ALA A 171 -5.03 -14.99 -25.34
C ALA A 171 -5.14 -13.91 -26.42
N GLY A 172 -4.21 -12.95 -26.40
CA GLY A 172 -4.19 -11.81 -27.33
C GLY A 172 -5.10 -10.65 -26.94
N THR A 173 -5.78 -10.71 -25.78
CA THR A 173 -6.55 -9.58 -25.25
C THR A 173 -5.63 -8.42 -24.87
N GLU A 174 -5.93 -7.22 -25.36
CA GLU A 174 -5.29 -5.98 -24.90
C GLU A 174 -5.88 -5.56 -23.54
N ILE A 175 -5.00 -5.32 -22.57
CA ILE A 175 -5.38 -5.00 -21.19
C ILE A 175 -4.70 -3.70 -20.78
N GLY A 176 -5.48 -2.79 -20.21
CA GLY A 176 -5.00 -1.62 -19.48
C GLY A 176 -5.36 -1.73 -18.00
N TYR A 177 -4.59 -1.04 -17.16
CA TYR A 177 -4.88 -0.93 -15.74
C TYR A 177 -4.94 0.53 -15.32
N SER A 178 -5.86 0.84 -14.41
CA SER A 178 -5.90 2.11 -13.69
C SER A 178 -5.76 1.83 -12.20
N VAL A 179 -4.91 2.62 -11.53
CA VAL A 179 -4.68 2.53 -10.08
C VAL A 179 -4.96 3.89 -9.48
N ILE A 180 -5.87 3.94 -8.51
CA ILE A 180 -6.25 5.16 -7.80
C ILE A 180 -6.10 4.90 -6.31
N GLY A 181 -5.29 5.72 -5.63
CA GLY A 181 -5.06 5.63 -4.20
C GLY A 181 -5.80 6.73 -3.42
N TRP A 182 -6.27 6.41 -2.21
CA TRP A 182 -6.78 7.37 -1.25
C TRP A 182 -6.49 6.94 0.18
N HIS A 183 -6.60 7.89 1.11
CA HIS A 183 -6.53 7.65 2.54
C HIS A 183 -7.92 7.36 3.09
N ALA A 184 -8.06 6.27 3.83
CA ALA A 184 -9.32 5.95 4.51
C ALA A 184 -9.66 6.97 5.62
N ASP A 185 -8.63 7.48 6.31
CA ASP A 185 -8.76 8.58 7.27
C ASP A 185 -8.27 9.89 6.65
N ILE A 186 -9.15 10.90 6.65
CA ILE A 186 -8.85 12.24 6.13
C ILE A 186 -7.70 12.92 6.87
N ASN A 187 -7.43 12.53 8.13
CA ASN A 187 -6.34 13.08 8.92
C ASN A 187 -4.97 12.49 8.54
N GLU A 188 -4.92 11.37 7.82
CA GLU A 188 -3.68 10.79 7.29
C GLU A 188 -3.27 11.42 5.95
N ASP A 189 -4.19 12.11 5.28
CA ASP A 189 -3.90 12.85 4.06
C ASP A 189 -3.11 14.12 4.41
N PRO A 190 -1.89 14.30 3.88
CA PRO A 190 -1.04 15.45 4.22
C PRO A 190 -1.62 16.80 3.78
N TRP A 191 -2.55 16.81 2.82
CA TRP A 191 -3.23 18.01 2.33
C TRP A 191 -4.49 18.33 3.10
N MET A 192 -5.28 17.30 3.42
CA MET A 192 -6.54 17.49 4.15
C MET A 192 -6.33 17.61 5.67
N GLY A 193 -5.27 16.98 6.20
CA GLY A 193 -4.83 17.12 7.60
C GLY A 193 -4.02 18.38 7.89
N LYS A 194 -3.91 19.31 6.92
CA LYS A 194 -3.15 20.56 7.05
C LYS A 194 -3.66 21.42 8.22
N PRO A 195 -2.80 21.80 9.20
CA PRO A 195 -3.16 22.77 10.23
C PRO A 195 -3.69 24.09 9.65
N SER A 196 -4.67 24.70 10.30
CA SER A 196 -5.29 25.95 9.82
C SER A 196 -4.36 27.16 9.85
N ASN A 197 -3.24 27.07 10.59
CA ASN A 197 -2.26 28.14 10.75
C ASN A 197 -1.09 28.07 9.74
N ILE A 198 -1.06 27.08 8.84
CA ILE A 198 -0.04 26.99 7.79
C ILE A 198 -0.66 27.21 6.41
N THR A 199 0.03 27.97 5.56
CA THR A 199 -0.40 28.19 4.16
C THR A 199 -0.05 26.98 3.30
N HIS A 200 -0.67 26.85 2.11
CA HIS A 200 -0.32 25.79 1.16
C HIS A 200 1.16 25.86 0.73
N GLY A 201 1.73 27.05 0.61
CA GLY A 201 3.15 27.25 0.29
C GLY A 201 4.07 26.71 1.39
N GLN A 202 3.69 26.89 2.66
CA GLN A 202 4.43 26.34 3.79
C GLN A 202 4.31 24.81 3.84
N LEU A 203 3.11 24.25 3.59
CA LEU A 203 2.91 22.81 3.52
C LEU A 203 3.74 22.18 2.39
N LEU A 204 3.74 22.77 1.18
CA LEU A 204 4.59 22.33 0.08
C LEU A 204 6.07 22.26 0.49
N ALA A 205 6.57 23.31 1.14
CA ALA A 205 7.96 23.35 1.60
C ALA A 205 8.24 22.25 2.65
N GLN A 206 7.32 22.03 3.60
CA GLN A 206 7.43 20.94 4.59
C GLN A 206 7.45 19.55 3.93
N LEU A 207 6.67 19.36 2.87
CA LEU A 207 6.64 18.11 2.09
C LEU A 207 7.75 18.03 1.03
N ASN A 208 8.68 18.99 0.99
CA ASN A 208 9.73 19.09 -0.03
C ASN A 208 9.20 19.05 -1.48
N MET A 209 8.06 19.70 -1.71
CA MET A 209 7.39 19.81 -2.99
C MET A 209 7.51 21.23 -3.54
N VAL A 210 7.55 21.35 -4.87
CA VAL A 210 7.62 22.65 -5.56
C VAL A 210 6.61 22.65 -6.70
N LEU A 211 5.87 23.76 -6.85
CA LEU A 211 5.05 23.99 -8.02
C LEU A 211 5.91 24.44 -9.19
N ASP A 212 5.70 23.83 -10.36
CA ASP A 212 6.31 24.26 -11.61
C ASP A 212 5.64 25.57 -12.10
N LYS A 213 6.20 26.70 -11.66
CA LYS A 213 5.68 28.04 -11.95
C LYS A 213 5.71 28.40 -13.44
N ALA A 214 6.45 27.66 -14.27
CA ALA A 214 6.49 27.91 -15.71
C ALA A 214 5.23 27.45 -16.45
N LYS A 215 4.40 26.61 -15.82
CA LYS A 215 3.19 26.01 -16.42
C LYS A 215 1.88 26.58 -15.86
N MET A 216 1.95 27.64 -15.06
CA MET A 216 0.81 28.14 -14.29
C MET A 216 0.73 29.67 -14.34
N ASP A 217 -0.48 30.22 -14.21
CA ASP A 217 -0.66 31.65 -13.97
C ASP A 217 -0.07 32.04 -12.62
N GLN A 218 0.86 32.99 -12.62
CA GLN A 218 1.58 33.40 -11.41
C GLN A 218 0.69 34.09 -10.39
N ALA A 219 -0.39 34.77 -10.81
CA ALA A 219 -1.31 35.41 -9.89
C ALA A 219 -2.10 34.37 -9.08
N ASP A 220 -2.58 33.33 -9.75
CA ASP A 220 -3.31 32.23 -9.11
C ASP A 220 -2.42 31.39 -8.20
N VAL A 221 -1.17 31.12 -8.62
CA VAL A 221 -0.18 30.42 -7.79
C VAL A 221 0.13 31.21 -6.51
N MET A 222 0.33 32.53 -6.60
CA MET A 222 0.58 33.35 -5.42
C MET A 222 -0.62 33.36 -4.47
N LYS A 223 -1.84 33.46 -5.01
CA LYS A 223 -3.07 33.40 -4.21
C LYS A 223 -3.23 32.05 -3.52
N TRP A 224 -3.01 30.95 -4.22
CA TRP A 224 -3.18 29.60 -3.67
C TRP A 224 -2.11 29.30 -2.61
N THR A 225 -0.84 29.64 -2.85
CA THR A 225 0.26 29.38 -1.91
C THR A 225 0.18 30.18 -0.60
N THR A 226 -0.59 31.27 -0.59
CA THR A 226 -0.80 32.12 0.60
C THR A 226 -2.12 31.85 1.34
N SER A 227 -3.00 31.04 0.74
CA SER A 227 -4.19 30.49 1.40
C SER A 227 -3.81 29.33 2.33
#